data_AF-A0AAW6ED41-F1
#
_entry.id   AF-A0AAW6ED41-F1
#
_cell.length_a   1.000
_cell.length_b   1.000
_cell.length_c   1.000
_cell.angle_alpha   90.00
_cell.angle_beta   90.00
_cell.angle_gamma   90.00
#
_symmetry.space_group_name_H-M   'P 1'
#
loop_
_entity.id
_entity.type
_entity.pdbx_description
1 polymer ?
#
loop_
_entity_poly.entity_id
_entity_poly.type
_entity_poly.pdbx_seq_one_letter_code
_entity_poly.pdbx_strand_id
1 'polypeptide(L)'
;MKTRPKEDYEPRNIILNLRVNKEEAEWIEQKFQNSGMKSKSDFIRMMIFQGQIIKVSDNFVRDFRRKYTSVSNNINQIALRLNASGNIYAEDIAEIKNGVNVIWQQLKYFQSLLLRVKPSPTLEVLQRPKTED
;
A
#
# COMPACT_ATOMS: atom_id res chain seq x y z
N MET A 1 -6.27 18.55 -44.16
CA MET A 1 -6.22 18.25 -42.71
C MET A 1 -4.81 18.50 -42.22
N LYS A 2 -4.60 19.45 -41.29
CA LYS A 2 -3.29 19.67 -40.67
C LYS A 2 -3.08 18.58 -39.61
N THR A 3 -2.14 17.67 -39.80
CA THR A 3 -1.74 16.73 -38.76
C THR A 3 -0.98 17.50 -37.67
N ARG A 4 -1.46 17.41 -36.43
CA ARG A 4 -0.81 17.98 -35.24
C ARG A 4 0.57 17.33 -35.07
N PRO A 5 1.63 18.07 -34.68
CA PRO A 5 2.94 17.47 -34.44
C PRO A 5 2.82 16.42 -33.34
N LYS A 6 3.27 15.20 -33.62
CA LYS A 6 3.47 14.18 -32.60
C LYS A 6 4.65 14.67 -31.76
N GLU A 7 4.41 14.99 -30.50
CA GLU A 7 5.50 15.08 -29.51
C GLU A 7 6.37 13.83 -29.65
N ASP A 8 7.70 14.01 -29.60
CA ASP A 8 8.71 12.97 -29.83
C ASP A 8 8.57 11.83 -28.82
N TYR A 9 7.64 10.92 -29.08
CA TYR A 9 7.43 9.73 -28.27
C TYR A 9 8.49 8.70 -28.66
N GLU A 10 9.51 8.54 -27.81
CA GLU A 10 10.46 7.45 -27.99
C GLU A 10 9.73 6.10 -27.93
N PRO A 11 9.77 5.29 -29.00
CA PRO A 11 9.10 4.00 -29.02
C PRO A 11 9.75 3.05 -28.00
N ARG A 12 8.92 2.26 -27.31
CA ARG A 12 9.35 1.31 -26.28
C ARG A 12 9.99 0.07 -26.92
N ASN A 13 11.22 0.22 -27.39
CA ASN A 13 11.96 -0.80 -28.16
C ASN A 13 12.83 -1.72 -27.30
N ILE A 14 12.94 -1.44 -25.99
CA ILE A 14 13.73 -2.25 -25.06
C ILE A 14 12.84 -3.35 -24.48
N ILE A 15 13.24 -4.61 -24.66
CA ILE A 15 12.55 -5.78 -24.13
C ILE A 15 13.23 -6.22 -22.83
N LEU A 16 12.44 -6.38 -21.76
CA LEU A 16 12.88 -6.96 -20.49
C LEU A 16 12.28 -8.36 -20.35
N ASN A 17 13.13 -9.38 -20.27
CA ASN A 17 12.70 -10.77 -20.08
C ASN A 17 12.67 -11.13 -18.59
N LEU A 18 11.51 -11.60 -18.11
CA LEU A 18 11.34 -12.09 -16.75
C LEU A 18 11.13 -13.61 -16.79
N ARG A 19 12.04 -14.36 -16.17
CA ARG A 19 11.86 -15.81 -15.96
C ARG A 19 11.11 -16.01 -14.64
N VAL A 20 10.03 -16.79 -14.69
CA VAL A 20 9.19 -17.13 -13.54
C VAL A 20 8.91 -18.62 -13.54
N ASN A 21 8.65 -19.18 -12.37
CA ASN A 21 8.09 -20.52 -12.24
C ASN A 21 6.56 -20.49 -12.44
N LYS A 22 5.91 -21.66 -12.40
CA LYS A 22 4.47 -21.78 -12.64
C LYS A 22 3.62 -21.04 -11.58
N GLU A 23 4.00 -21.16 -10.31
CA GLU A 23 3.28 -20.55 -9.18
C GLU A 23 3.38 -19.02 -9.22
N GLU A 24 4.57 -18.48 -9.49
CA GLU A 24 4.81 -17.05 -9.67
C GLU A 24 4.01 -16.49 -10.86
N ALA A 25 3.91 -17.25 -11.96
CA ALA A 25 3.11 -16.86 -13.12
C ALA A 25 1.61 -16.78 -12.78
N GLU A 26 1.10 -17.72 -11.99
CA GLU A 26 -0.28 -17.71 -11.50
C GLU A 26 -0.56 -16.52 -10.58
N TRP A 27 0.35 -16.19 -9.67
CA TRP A 27 0.22 -15.00 -8.82
C TRP A 27 0.23 -13.69 -9.62
N ILE A 28 1.09 -13.58 -10.63
CA ILE A 28 1.13 -12.41 -11.51
C ILE A 28 -0.20 -12.29 -12.27
N GLU A 29 -0.74 -13.40 -12.75
CA GLU A 29 -2.03 -13.42 -13.45
C GLU A 29 -3.18 -12.99 -12.54
N GLN A 30 -3.27 -13.53 -11.32
CA GLN A 30 -4.29 -13.14 -10.35
C GLN A 30 -4.21 -11.64 -10.02
N LYS A 31 -3.00 -11.11 -9.80
CA LYS A 31 -2.82 -9.67 -9.53
C LYS A 31 -3.20 -8.82 -10.75
N PHE A 32 -2.90 -9.29 -11.95
CA PHE A 32 -3.31 -8.61 -13.17
C PHE A 32 -4.83 -8.57 -13.31
N GLN A 33 -5.53 -9.70 -13.12
CA GLN A 33 -7.00 -9.76 -13.19
C GLN A 33 -7.65 -8.83 -12.15
N ASN A 34 -7.13 -8.84 -10.92
CA ASN A 34 -7.62 -7.95 -9.85
C ASN A 34 -7.37 -6.46 -10.12
N SER A 35 -6.42 -6.12 -10.99
CA SER A 35 -6.08 -4.72 -11.30
C SER A 35 -7.07 -4.05 -12.26
N GLY A 36 -7.86 -4.82 -13.01
CA GLY A 36 -8.77 -4.30 -14.05
C GLY A 36 -8.08 -3.66 -15.25
N MET A 37 -6.76 -3.83 -15.40
CA MET A 37 -6.00 -3.25 -16.52
C MET A 37 -6.19 -4.06 -17.81
N LYS A 38 -6.18 -3.37 -18.95
CA LYS A 38 -6.39 -3.99 -20.28
C LYS A 38 -5.17 -4.73 -20.82
N SER A 39 -3.97 -4.46 -20.30
CA SER A 39 -2.72 -5.05 -20.81
C SER A 39 -1.84 -5.52 -19.66
N LYS A 40 -1.44 -6.80 -19.72
CA LYS A 40 -0.49 -7.40 -18.78
C LYS A 40 0.86 -6.68 -18.79
N SER A 41 1.30 -6.19 -19.96
CA SER A 41 2.52 -5.40 -20.08
C SER A 41 2.41 -4.03 -19.43
N ASP A 42 1.23 -3.38 -19.51
CA ASP A 42 0.98 -2.13 -18.78
C ASP A 42 0.95 -2.37 -17.28
N PHE A 43 0.30 -3.44 -16.83
CA PHE A 43 0.31 -3.84 -15.42
C PHE A 43 1.72 -4.10 -14.89
N ILE A 44 2.52 -4.92 -15.58
CA ILE A 44 3.89 -5.24 -15.16
C ILE A 44 4.74 -3.97 -15.13
N ARG A 45 4.67 -3.11 -16.15
CA ARG A 45 5.39 -1.82 -16.15
C ARG A 45 4.95 -0.93 -15.01
N MET A 46 3.63 -0.82 -14.76
CA MET A 46 3.09 -0.05 -13.65
C MET A 46 3.65 -0.57 -12.33
N MET A 47 3.64 -1.89 -12.12
CA MET A 47 4.18 -2.50 -10.91
C MET A 47 5.69 -2.33 -10.75
N ILE A 48 6.48 -2.40 -11.83
CA ILE A 48 7.94 -2.21 -11.77
C ILE A 48 8.30 -0.73 -11.51
N PHE A 49 7.61 0.20 -12.15
CA PHE A 49 7.90 1.63 -12.01
C PHE A 49 7.27 2.26 -10.75
N GLN A 50 6.07 1.84 -10.36
CA GLN A 50 5.41 2.32 -9.13
C GLN A 50 5.79 1.51 -7.89
N GLY A 51 6.31 0.30 -8.05
CA GLY A 51 6.63 -0.58 -6.95
C GLY A 51 7.70 0.02 -6.04
N GLN A 52 7.30 0.46 -4.85
CA GLN A 52 8.23 0.82 -3.80
C GLN A 52 8.71 -0.46 -3.12
N ILE A 53 10.01 -0.76 -3.22
CA ILE A 53 10.62 -1.85 -2.44
C ILE A 53 10.86 -1.33 -1.03
N ILE A 54 9.93 -1.61 -0.12
CA ILE A 54 10.07 -1.25 1.29
C ILE A 54 10.50 -2.50 2.06
N LYS A 55 11.76 -2.51 2.50
CA LYS A 55 12.25 -3.56 3.40
C LYS A 55 11.80 -3.24 4.81
N VAL A 56 10.64 -3.75 5.19
CA VAL A 56 10.20 -3.74 6.58
C VAL A 56 10.81 -4.94 7.28
N SER A 57 11.50 -4.73 8.40
CA SER A 57 11.99 -5.86 9.20
C SER A 57 10.81 -6.64 9.82
N ASP A 58 10.83 -7.97 9.79
CA ASP A 58 9.81 -8.81 10.43
C ASP A 58 9.59 -8.47 11.91
N ASN A 59 10.66 -8.09 12.60
CA ASN A 59 10.62 -7.64 13.99
C ASN A 59 9.68 -6.43 14.17
N PHE A 60 9.77 -5.44 13.28
CA PHE A 60 8.90 -4.26 13.31
C PHE A 60 7.43 -4.63 13.13
N VAL A 61 7.12 -5.49 12.16
CA VAL A 61 5.73 -5.94 11.91
C VAL A 61 5.19 -6.72 13.11
N ARG A 62 6.01 -7.60 13.69
CA ARG A 62 5.64 -8.37 14.87
C ARG A 62 5.39 -7.47 16.09
N ASP A 63 6.22 -6.47 16.32
CA ASP A 63 6.09 -5.56 17.45
C ASP A 63 4.89 -4.61 17.28
N PHE A 64 4.62 -4.16 16.06
CA PHE A 64 3.38 -3.45 15.71
C PHE A 64 2.15 -4.30 16.05
N ARG A 65 2.12 -5.56 15.57
CA ARG A 65 1.01 -6.47 15.85
C ARG A 65 0.80 -6.69 17.34
N ARG A 66 1.88 -6.90 18.11
CA ARG A 66 1.80 -7.08 19.57
C ARG A 66 1.17 -5.87 20.27
N LYS A 67 1.64 -4.67 19.96
CA LYS A 67 1.11 -3.43 20.54
C LYS A 67 -0.35 -3.20 20.15
N TYR A 68 -0.68 -3.41 18.88
CA TYR A 68 -2.06 -3.32 18.40
C TYR A 68 -2.98 -4.29 19.15
N THR A 69 -2.62 -5.57 19.24
CA THR A 69 -3.43 -6.57 19.95
C THR A 69 -3.61 -6.22 21.43
N SER A 70 -2.57 -5.71 22.10
CA SER A 70 -2.68 -5.25 23.48
C SER A 70 -3.70 -4.11 23.62
N VAL A 71 -3.65 -3.11 22.74
CA VAL A 71 -4.61 -1.99 22.76
C VAL A 71 -6.03 -2.48 22.49
N SER A 72 -6.22 -3.36 21.49
CA SER A 72 -7.53 -3.94 21.19
C SER A 72 -8.10 -4.72 22.37
N ASN A 73 -7.28 -5.51 23.06
CA ASN A 73 -7.70 -6.26 24.24
C ASN A 73 -8.11 -5.34 25.38
N ASN A 74 -7.35 -4.28 25.64
CA ASN A 74 -7.66 -3.33 26.71
C ASN A 74 -8.97 -2.58 26.42
N ILE A 75 -9.18 -2.12 25.18
CA ILE A 75 -10.44 -1.49 24.76
C ILE A 75 -11.61 -2.47 24.91
N ASN A 76 -11.43 -3.74 24.53
CA ASN A 76 -12.47 -4.75 24.67
C ASN A 76 -12.84 -5.00 26.14
N GLN A 77 -11.86 -5.01 27.04
CA GLN A 77 -12.11 -5.14 28.48
C GLN A 77 -12.91 -3.95 29.03
N ILE A 78 -12.59 -2.72 28.58
CA ILE A 78 -13.35 -1.52 28.96
C ILE A 78 -14.78 -1.62 28.44
N ALA A 79 -14.98 -2.04 27.20
CA ALA A 79 -16.32 -2.22 26.63
C ALA A 79 -17.15 -3.26 27.40
N LEU A 80 -16.55 -4.41 27.74
CA LEU A 80 -17.22 -5.44 28.57
C LEU A 80 -17.60 -4.90 29.94
N ARG A 81 -16.70 -4.14 30.59
CA ARG A 81 -16.94 -3.55 31.91
C ARG A 81 -18.04 -2.49 31.86
N LEU A 82 -18.05 -1.65 30.82
CA LEU A 82 -19.10 -0.67 30.57
C LEU A 82 -20.45 -1.35 30.38
N ASN A 83 -20.50 -2.42 29.57
CA ASN A 83 -21.71 -3.19 29.34
C ASN A 83 -22.24 -3.86 30.61
N ALA A 84 -21.34 -4.28 31.52
CA ALA A 84 -21.71 -4.93 32.77
C ALA A 84 -22.14 -3.95 33.87
N SER A 85 -21.46 -2.80 34.00
CA SER A 85 -21.64 -1.88 35.13
C SER A 85 -22.38 -0.58 34.78
N GLY A 86 -22.52 -0.26 33.50
CA GLY A 86 -23.08 1.01 33.03
C GLY A 86 -22.21 2.24 33.29
N ASN A 87 -21.06 2.07 33.94
CA ASN A 87 -20.18 3.15 34.36
C ASN A 87 -18.89 3.16 33.53
N ILE A 88 -18.43 4.37 33.20
CA ILE A 88 -17.11 4.61 32.60
C ILE A 88 -16.25 5.41 33.58
N TYR A 89 -15.02 4.96 33.78
CA TYR A 89 -14.09 5.63 34.69
C TYR A 89 -13.13 6.55 33.91
N ALA A 90 -12.59 7.57 34.58
CA ALA A 90 -11.64 8.50 33.97
C ALA A 90 -10.37 7.76 33.50
N GLU A 91 -9.98 6.72 34.23
CA GLU A 91 -8.88 5.81 33.93
C GLU A 91 -9.11 5.05 32.62
N ASP A 92 -10.34 4.58 32.36
CA ASP A 92 -10.67 3.87 31.12
C ASP A 92 -10.52 4.81 29.91
N ILE A 93 -10.96 6.07 30.04
CA ILE A 93 -10.81 7.10 29.00
C ILE A 93 -9.32 7.42 28.78
N ALA A 94 -8.52 7.49 29.85
CA ALA A 94 -7.09 7.71 29.76
C ALA A 94 -6.38 6.53 29.06
N GLU A 95 -6.79 5.30 29.36
CA GLU A 95 -6.25 4.09 28.74
C GLU A 95 -6.57 4.02 27.23
N ILE A 96 -7.80 4.35 26.83
CA ILE A 96 -8.18 4.47 25.41
C ILE A 96 -7.31 5.51 24.71
N LYS A 97 -7.17 6.71 25.29
CA LYS A 97 -6.34 7.79 24.72
C LYS A 97 -4.89 7.36 24.56
N ASN A 98 -4.34 6.68 25.55
CA ASN A 98 -2.98 6.13 25.49
C ASN A 98 -2.84 5.09 24.38
N GLY A 99 -3.78 4.15 24.27
CA GLY A 99 -3.80 3.14 23.22
C GLY A 99 -3.86 3.73 21.81
N VAL A 100 -4.73 4.73 21.60
CA VAL A 100 -4.81 5.46 20.33
C VAL A 100 -3.49 6.16 20.00
N ASN A 101 -2.84 6.80 20.98
CA ASN A 101 -1.55 7.46 20.76
C ASN A 101 -0.46 6.45 20.38
N VAL A 102 -0.40 5.28 21.04
CA VAL A 102 0.55 4.21 20.69
C VAL A 102 0.39 3.78 19.23
N ILE A 103 -0.84 3.50 18.80
CA ILE A 103 -1.12 3.12 17.40
C ILE A 103 -0.74 4.26 16.45
N TRP A 104 -1.10 5.49 16.78
CA TRP A 104 -0.82 6.68 15.95
C TRP A 104 0.67 6.91 15.72
N GLN A 105 1.50 6.76 16.76
CA GLN A 105 2.95 6.90 16.63
C GLN A 105 3.55 5.82 15.72
N GLN A 106 3.06 4.58 15.80
CA GLN A 106 3.53 3.52 14.92
C GLN A 106 3.10 3.74 13.46
N LEU A 107 1.88 4.24 13.23
CA LEU A 107 1.42 4.62 11.90
C LEU A 107 2.24 5.75 11.30
N LYS A 108 2.57 6.79 12.08
CA LYS A 108 3.46 7.87 11.64
C LYS A 108 4.85 7.36 11.27
N TYR A 109 5.40 6.45 12.07
CA TYR A 109 6.69 5.85 11.76
C TYR A 109 6.62 5.05 10.45
N PHE A 110 5.59 4.22 10.27
CA PHE A 110 5.39 3.47 9.03
C PHE A 110 5.24 4.41 7.83
N GLN A 111 4.43 5.46 7.95
CA GLN A 111 4.29 6.49 6.93
C GLN A 111 5.64 7.15 6.59
N SER A 112 6.48 7.43 7.59
CA SER A 112 7.81 7.98 7.35
C SER A 112 8.72 7.01 6.59
N LEU A 113 8.59 5.69 6.80
CA LEU A 113 9.31 4.69 6.02
C LEU A 113 8.86 4.67 4.56
N LEU A 114 7.55 4.80 4.32
CA LEU A 114 7.00 4.90 2.96
C LEU A 114 7.49 6.16 2.23
N LEU A 115 7.51 7.30 2.92
CA LEU A 115 7.93 8.58 2.36
C LEU A 115 9.44 8.69 2.11
N ARG A 116 10.27 7.90 2.80
CA ARG A 116 11.73 7.83 2.56
C ARG A 116 12.07 7.16 1.23
N VAL A 117 11.18 6.30 0.72
CA VAL A 117 11.35 5.75 -0.62
C VAL A 117 11.01 6.88 -1.59
N LYS A 118 12.03 7.45 -2.25
CA LYS A 118 11.82 8.45 -3.30
C LYS A 118 10.77 7.88 -4.27
N PRO A 119 9.70 8.63 -4.60
CA PRO A 119 8.84 8.21 -5.68
C PRO A 119 9.73 8.03 -6.91
N SER A 120 9.60 6.89 -7.58
CA SER A 120 10.09 6.77 -8.96
C SER A 120 9.52 7.95 -9.75
N PRO A 121 10.28 8.59 -10.66
CA PRO A 121 9.83 9.77 -11.38
C PRO A 121 8.40 9.63 -11.88
N THR A 122 7.53 10.57 -11.48
CA THR A 122 6.09 10.53 -11.76
C THR A 122 5.82 10.63 -13.27
N LEU A 123 5.65 9.46 -13.90
CA LEU A 123 4.57 9.01 -14.78
C LEU A 123 3.78 9.97 -15.72
N GLU A 124 4.28 11.15 -16.09
CA GLU A 124 3.68 11.86 -17.25
C GLU A 124 3.84 11.05 -18.56
N VAL A 125 4.83 10.16 -18.63
CA VAL A 125 5.22 9.41 -19.85
C VAL A 125 4.47 8.07 -20.05
N LEU A 126 3.70 7.59 -19.05
CA LEU A 126 3.03 6.27 -19.16
C LEU A 126 1.58 6.32 -19.61
N GLN A 127 0.96 7.51 -19.70
CA GLN A 127 -0.36 7.62 -20.30
C GLN A 127 -0.22 7.44 -21.82
N ARG A 128 -0.76 6.35 -22.37
CA ARG A 128 -1.05 6.31 -23.81
C ARG A 128 -1.98 7.49 -24.10
N PRO A 129 -1.80 8.25 -25.19
CA PRO A 129 -2.84 9.17 -25.64
C PRO A 129 -4.13 8.35 -25.78
N LYS A 130 -5.21 8.82 -25.15
CA LYS A 130 -6.53 8.21 -25.34
C LYS A 130 -6.80 8.20 -26.84
N THR A 131 -6.87 7.02 -27.44
CA THR A 131 -7.61 6.87 -28.70
C THR A 131 -9.07 7.06 -28.33
N GLU A 132 -9.58 8.25 -28.58
CA GLU A 132 -11.02 8.49 -28.68
C GLU A 132 -11.48 7.80 -29.97
N ASP A 133 -12.40 6.85 -29.82
CA ASP A 133 -13.18 6.28 -30.92
C ASP A 133 -14.21 7.31 -31.42
#